data_AF-A0A551XY71-F1
#
_entry.id   AF-A0A551XY71-F1
#
_cell.length_a   1.000
_cell.length_b   1.000
_cell.length_c   1.000
_cell.angle_alpha   90.00
_cell.angle_beta   90.00
_cell.angle_gamma   90.00
#
_symmetry.space_group_name_H-M   'P 1'
#
loop_
_entity.id
_entity.type
_entity.pdbx_description
1 polymer ?
#
loop_
_entity_poly.entity_id
_entity_poly.type
_entity_poly.pdbx_seq_one_letter_code
_entity_poly.pdbx_strand_id
1 'polypeptide(L)'
;MTSPLLPSFPAIDDVLFNFAQSDGLSQANQVNSARNQRLTATVVFLDAGVADYQSLQAGVIPEVATVILTPNQDGIEQISAFLPQNPQITTIHLVSHGAPGCLYLGNCQLNLTNIYDYRQKLQNWAKINHILL
;
A
#
# COMPACT_ATOMS: atom_id res chain seq x y z
N MET A 1 -59.70 47.47 31.48
CA MET A 1 -59.53 46.23 32.26
C MET A 1 -58.38 45.44 31.65
N THR A 2 -57.35 45.19 32.48
CA THR A 2 -56.30 44.14 32.44
C THR A 2 -55.41 43.93 31.20
N SER A 3 -54.11 44.27 31.35
CA SER A 3 -53.00 43.60 30.64
C SER A 3 -52.73 42.20 31.24
N PRO A 4 -52.02 41.31 30.50
CA PRO A 4 -50.81 40.74 31.08
C PRO A 4 -49.59 40.76 30.12
N LEU A 5 -48.44 40.37 30.69
CA LEU A 5 -47.04 40.63 30.34
C LEU A 5 -46.41 39.62 29.34
N LEU A 6 -45.28 40.06 28.76
CA LEU A 6 -44.24 39.46 27.87
C LEU A 6 -43.75 38.00 28.17
N PRO A 7 -43.15 37.27 27.20
CA PRO A 7 -41.68 37.35 26.97
C PRO A 7 -41.21 37.39 25.50
N SER A 8 -40.01 37.96 25.32
CA SER A 8 -39.17 37.97 24.12
C SER A 8 -38.40 36.66 23.90
N PHE A 9 -37.66 36.59 22.77
CA PHE A 9 -36.59 35.65 22.35
C PHE A 9 -36.99 34.55 21.35
N PRO A 10 -36.05 34.03 20.52
CA PRO A 10 -35.15 34.72 19.59
C PRO A 10 -35.27 34.14 18.16
N ALA A 11 -34.44 34.66 17.24
CA ALA A 11 -34.28 34.36 15.82
C ALA A 11 -34.71 32.94 15.33
N ILE A 12 -35.63 32.91 14.36
CA ILE A 12 -35.74 31.79 13.43
C ILE A 12 -34.68 32.00 12.35
N ASP A 13 -33.41 31.81 12.70
CA ASP A 13 -32.30 31.72 11.73
C ASP A 13 -31.33 30.56 12.04
N ASP A 14 -31.57 29.78 13.10
CA ASP A 14 -30.60 28.78 13.58
C ASP A 14 -30.80 27.36 13.03
N VAL A 15 -31.79 27.13 12.14
CA VAL A 15 -32.05 25.77 11.63
C VAL A 15 -31.26 25.46 10.33
N LEU A 16 -30.65 26.44 9.66
CA LEU A 16 -29.90 26.18 8.43
C LEU A 16 -28.38 26.12 8.58
N PHE A 17 -27.82 26.37 9.76
CA PHE A 17 -26.36 26.43 9.95
C PHE A 17 -25.71 25.26 10.71
N ASN A 18 -26.50 24.38 11.32
CA ASN A 18 -25.97 23.35 12.24
C ASN A 18 -25.62 21.99 11.60
N PHE A 19 -25.72 21.86 10.27
CA PHE A 19 -25.30 20.64 9.56
C PHE A 19 -23.91 20.75 8.93
N ALA A 20 -23.27 21.93 9.02
CA ALA A 20 -22.01 22.22 8.33
C ALA A 20 -20.73 21.97 9.15
N GLN A 21 -20.85 21.62 10.43
CA GLN A 21 -19.74 21.23 11.33
C GLN A 21 -20.31 20.20 12.31
N SER A 22 -19.71 19.07 12.64
CA SER A 22 -18.37 18.55 12.47
C SER A 22 -18.47 17.03 12.61
N ASP A 23 -17.36 16.32 12.41
CA ASP A 23 -17.12 14.91 12.78
C ASP A 23 -17.13 13.93 11.60
N GLY A 24 -18.13 13.94 10.72
CA GLY A 24 -18.22 12.96 9.62
C GLY A 24 -17.16 13.12 8.53
N LEU A 25 -16.98 14.35 8.02
CA LEU A 25 -16.03 14.64 6.92
C LEU A 25 -14.56 14.60 7.38
N SER A 26 -14.29 15.04 8.61
CA SER A 26 -12.94 15.03 9.19
C SER A 26 -12.45 13.61 9.45
N GLN A 27 -13.33 12.71 9.90
CA GLN A 27 -12.98 11.29 10.10
C GLN A 27 -12.76 10.55 8.78
N ALA A 28 -13.61 10.76 7.78
CA ALA A 28 -13.44 10.16 6.45
C ALA A 28 -12.12 10.56 5.79
N ASN A 29 -11.71 11.83 5.91
CA ASN A 29 -10.43 12.31 5.36
C ASN A 29 -9.21 11.71 6.08
N GLN A 30 -9.27 11.48 7.40
CA GLN A 30 -8.19 10.83 8.14
C GLN A 30 -8.03 9.36 7.74
N VAL A 31 -9.14 8.63 7.60
CA VAL A 31 -9.13 7.23 7.15
C VAL A 31 -8.56 7.12 5.73
N ASN A 32 -8.99 8.00 4.82
CA ASN A 32 -8.48 8.04 3.45
C ASN A 32 -7.00 8.37 3.38
N SER A 33 -6.52 9.32 4.20
CA SER A 33 -5.10 9.68 4.25
C SER A 33 -4.24 8.52 4.77
N ALA A 34 -4.66 7.85 5.84
CA ALA A 34 -3.94 6.70 6.38
C ALA A 34 -3.92 5.52 5.39
N ARG A 35 -5.04 5.27 4.71
CA ARG A 35 -5.13 4.26 3.64
C ARG A 35 -4.18 4.60 2.49
N ASN A 36 -4.26 5.82 1.96
CA ASN A 36 -3.42 6.25 0.85
C ASN A 36 -1.93 6.19 1.22
N GLN A 37 -1.57 6.58 2.43
CA GLN A 37 -0.19 6.46 2.92
C GLN A 37 0.28 5.01 2.93
N ARG A 38 -0.55 4.07 3.38
CA ARG A 38 -0.22 2.63 3.34
C ARG A 38 -0.10 2.10 1.90
N LEU A 39 -0.95 2.56 0.99
CA LEU A 39 -0.86 2.21 -0.43
C LEU A 39 0.43 2.73 -1.07
N THR A 40 0.80 3.99 -0.80
CA THR A 40 2.06 4.57 -1.28
C THR A 40 3.30 3.93 -0.66
N ALA A 41 3.14 3.28 0.50
CA ALA A 41 4.18 2.51 1.16
C ALA A 41 4.21 1.04 0.70
N THR A 42 3.42 0.67 -0.31
CA THR A 42 3.34 -0.69 -0.84
C THR A 42 3.94 -0.74 -2.25
N VAL A 43 4.71 -1.80 -2.54
CA VAL A 43 5.22 -2.11 -3.87
C VAL A 43 4.84 -3.53 -4.27
N VAL A 44 4.46 -3.71 -5.54
CA VAL A 44 4.23 -5.02 -6.16
C VAL A 44 5.36 -5.29 -7.15
N PHE A 45 6.12 -6.35 -6.91
CA PHE A 45 7.07 -6.89 -7.87
C PHE A 45 6.38 -7.98 -8.69
N LEU A 46 6.40 -7.85 -10.00
CA LEU A 46 5.89 -8.82 -10.94
C LEU A 46 7.06 -9.43 -11.71
N ASP A 47 7.21 -10.74 -11.64
CA ASP A 47 8.17 -11.45 -12.47
C ASP A 47 7.70 -11.52 -13.93
N ALA A 48 8.56 -11.12 -14.87
CA ALA A 48 8.22 -11.15 -16.30
C ALA A 48 8.08 -12.56 -16.88
N GLY A 49 8.53 -13.59 -16.15
CA GLY A 49 8.29 -14.98 -16.50
C GLY A 49 6.86 -15.45 -16.22
N VAL A 50 6.07 -14.69 -15.45
CA VAL A 50 4.66 -14.97 -15.20
C VAL A 50 3.84 -14.79 -16.47
N ALA A 51 3.05 -15.80 -16.81
CA ALA A 51 2.12 -15.74 -17.93
C ALA A 51 1.15 -14.56 -17.76
N ASP A 52 1.07 -13.73 -18.79
CA ASP A 52 0.18 -12.56 -18.84
C ASP A 52 0.38 -11.57 -17.67
N TYR A 53 1.65 -11.34 -17.28
CA TYR A 53 2.00 -10.37 -16.24
C TYR A 53 1.49 -8.95 -16.54
N GLN A 54 1.24 -8.61 -17.81
CA GLN A 54 0.68 -7.33 -18.24
C GLN A 54 -0.76 -7.15 -17.75
N SER A 55 -1.59 -8.20 -17.81
CA SER A 55 -2.94 -8.17 -17.24
C SER A 55 -2.90 -8.03 -15.71
N LEU A 56 -1.93 -8.69 -15.05
CA LEU A 56 -1.73 -8.52 -13.61
C LEU A 56 -1.31 -7.10 -13.26
N GLN A 57 -0.39 -6.50 -14.04
CA GLN A 57 0.01 -5.11 -13.90
C GLN A 57 -1.18 -4.15 -14.07
N ALA A 58 -2.04 -4.39 -15.06
CA ALA A 58 -3.25 -3.59 -15.28
C ALA A 58 -4.28 -3.71 -14.14
N GLY A 59 -4.25 -4.82 -13.40
CA GLY A 59 -5.08 -5.05 -12.22
C GLY A 59 -4.53 -4.45 -10.92
N VAL A 60 -3.28 -3.97 -10.90
CA VAL A 60 -2.73 -3.28 -9.72
C VAL A 60 -3.41 -1.92 -9.58
N ILE A 61 -3.86 -1.62 -8.35
CA ILE A 61 -4.45 -0.32 -8.04
C ILE A 61 -3.45 0.81 -8.34
N PRO A 62 -3.87 1.92 -9.00
CA PRO A 62 -2.96 2.96 -9.46
C PRO A 62 -2.08 3.61 -8.38
N GLU A 63 -2.51 3.57 -7.13
CA GLU A 63 -1.81 4.16 -5.98
C GLU A 63 -0.63 3.31 -5.48
N VAL A 64 -0.48 2.08 -5.97
CA VAL A 64 0.59 1.16 -5.56
C VAL A 64 1.68 1.10 -6.63
N ALA A 65 2.93 1.24 -6.20
CA ALA A 65 4.07 1.15 -7.10
C ALA A 65 4.17 -0.28 -7.66
N THR A 66 4.33 -0.42 -8.97
CA THR A 66 4.55 -1.71 -9.63
C THR A 66 5.93 -1.74 -10.28
N VAL A 67 6.68 -2.81 -10.04
CA VAL A 67 8.03 -3.01 -10.59
C VAL A 67 8.08 -4.36 -11.30
N ILE A 68 8.54 -4.37 -12.55
CA ILE A 68 8.70 -5.61 -13.33
C ILE A 68 10.13 -6.13 -13.14
N LEU A 69 10.28 -7.37 -12.69
CA LEU A 69 11.58 -8.04 -12.62
C LEU A 69 11.96 -8.51 -14.01
N THR A 70 13.15 -8.12 -14.45
CA THR A 70 13.64 -8.51 -15.77
C THR A 70 14.06 -9.99 -15.78
N PRO A 71 13.75 -10.74 -16.85
CA PRO A 71 13.98 -12.18 -16.90
C PRO A 71 15.46 -12.58 -16.99
N ASN A 72 16.34 -11.63 -17.34
CA ASN A 72 17.76 -11.89 -17.60
C ASN A 72 18.67 -11.52 -16.42
N GLN A 73 18.10 -11.06 -15.30
CA GLN A 73 18.83 -10.65 -14.11
C GLN A 73 18.31 -11.38 -12.89
N ASP A 74 19.14 -11.45 -11.86
CA ASP A 74 18.76 -12.05 -10.59
C ASP A 74 17.68 -11.17 -9.93
N GLY A 75 16.49 -11.73 -9.72
CA GLY A 75 15.38 -10.99 -9.13
C GLY A 75 15.61 -10.58 -7.68
N ILE A 76 16.41 -11.35 -6.91
CA ILE A 76 16.80 -10.96 -5.56
C ILE A 76 17.69 -9.72 -5.61
N GLU A 77 18.65 -9.67 -6.53
CA GLU A 77 19.51 -8.49 -6.71
C GLU A 77 18.71 -7.26 -7.11
N GLN A 78 17.77 -7.41 -8.05
CA GLN A 78 16.92 -6.32 -8.52
C GLN A 78 16.09 -5.72 -7.37
N ILE A 79 15.45 -6.56 -6.57
CA ILE A 79 14.66 -6.11 -5.40
C ILE A 79 15.60 -5.46 -4.38
N SER A 80 16.74 -6.08 -4.08
CA SER A 80 17.74 -5.52 -3.15
C SER A 80 18.32 -4.18 -3.58
N ALA A 81 18.41 -3.91 -4.88
CA ALA A 81 18.83 -2.62 -5.40
C ALA A 81 17.70 -1.57 -5.36
N PHE A 82 16.45 -1.99 -5.54
CA PHE A 82 15.29 -1.10 -5.54
C PHE A 82 14.93 -0.56 -4.16
N LEU A 83 14.92 -1.42 -3.14
CA LEU A 83 14.38 -1.07 -1.82
C LEU A 83 15.13 0.08 -1.11
N PRO A 84 16.47 0.16 -1.13
CA PRO A 84 17.20 1.28 -0.51
C PRO A 84 16.91 2.64 -1.16
N GLN A 85 16.54 2.65 -2.45
CA GLN A 85 16.18 3.87 -3.18
C GLN A 85 14.76 4.34 -2.85
N ASN A 86 13.96 3.51 -2.17
CA ASN A 86 12.55 3.74 -1.88
C ASN A 86 12.25 3.52 -0.39
N PRO A 87 12.83 4.33 0.52
CA PRO A 87 12.73 4.13 1.97
C PRO A 87 11.30 4.26 2.52
N GLN A 88 10.39 4.88 1.75
CA GLN A 88 8.97 4.96 2.10
C GLN A 88 8.23 3.62 1.99
N ILE A 89 8.78 2.65 1.26
CA ILE A 89 8.16 1.33 1.11
C ILE A 89 8.28 0.58 2.43
N THR A 90 7.16 0.05 2.91
CA THR A 90 7.03 -0.77 4.10
C THR A 90 6.41 -2.13 3.81
N THR A 91 5.81 -2.30 2.63
CA THR A 91 5.17 -3.56 2.20
C THR A 91 5.60 -3.96 0.81
N ILE A 92 6.00 -5.23 0.67
CA ILE A 92 6.40 -5.85 -0.58
C ILE A 92 5.41 -6.96 -0.88
N HIS A 93 4.80 -6.92 -2.07
CA HIS A 93 4.10 -8.04 -2.68
C HIS A 93 4.95 -8.58 -3.82
N LEU A 94 5.03 -9.90 -3.94
CA LEU A 94 5.85 -10.54 -4.96
C LEU A 94 5.02 -11.58 -5.71
N VAL A 95 4.88 -11.39 -7.01
CA VAL A 95 4.17 -12.31 -7.90
C VAL A 95 5.18 -12.95 -8.83
N SER A 96 5.30 -14.27 -8.74
CA SER A 96 6.28 -15.05 -9.49
C SER A 96 5.85 -16.49 -9.65
N HIS A 97 6.53 -17.22 -10.53
CA HIS A 97 6.41 -18.67 -10.58
C HIS A 97 7.12 -19.32 -9.40
N GLY A 98 6.57 -20.44 -8.94
CA GLY A 98 7.14 -21.24 -7.87
C GLY A 98 6.98 -22.73 -8.12
N ALA A 99 7.81 -23.51 -7.43
CA ALA A 99 7.72 -24.95 -7.31
C ALA A 99 7.93 -25.32 -5.83
N PRO A 100 7.65 -26.56 -5.41
CA PRO A 100 7.89 -26.96 -4.03
C PRO A 100 9.33 -26.67 -3.59
N GLY A 101 9.49 -25.82 -2.56
CA GLY A 101 10.80 -25.41 -2.02
C GLY A 101 11.60 -24.44 -2.90
N CYS A 102 10.97 -23.82 -3.89
CA CYS A 102 11.65 -23.03 -4.91
C CYS A 102 10.80 -21.85 -5.43
N LEU A 103 11.43 -20.69 -5.60
CA LEU A 103 10.85 -19.49 -6.21
C LEU A 103 11.68 -19.07 -7.42
N TYR A 104 11.02 -18.71 -8.52
CA TYR A 104 11.66 -18.26 -9.75
C TYR A 104 11.53 -16.73 -9.86
N LEU A 105 12.66 -16.03 -9.88
CA LEU A 105 12.71 -14.57 -9.87
C LEU A 105 13.73 -14.06 -10.88
N GLY A 106 13.26 -13.58 -12.03
CA GLY A 106 14.09 -13.31 -13.18
C GLY A 106 14.80 -14.58 -13.64
N ASN A 107 16.14 -14.57 -13.65
CA ASN A 107 16.93 -15.79 -13.90
C ASN A 107 17.37 -16.52 -12.62
N CYS A 108 16.98 -16.04 -11.44
CA CYS A 108 17.34 -16.62 -10.16
C CYS A 108 16.34 -17.69 -9.74
N GLN A 109 16.85 -18.83 -9.29
CA GLN A 109 16.08 -19.88 -8.65
C GLN A 109 16.38 -19.88 -7.15
N LEU A 110 15.60 -19.14 -6.37
CA LEU A 110 15.76 -19.11 -4.91
C LEU A 110 15.19 -20.40 -4.31
N ASN A 111 16.02 -21.18 -3.63
CA ASN A 111 15.65 -22.47 -3.07
C ASN A 111 16.43 -22.77 -1.76
N LEU A 112 16.14 -23.91 -1.14
CA LEU A 112 16.74 -24.27 0.16
C LEU A 112 18.28 -24.41 0.14
N THR A 113 18.89 -24.62 -1.03
CA THR A 113 20.35 -24.76 -1.16
C THR A 113 21.08 -23.42 -1.19
N ASN A 114 20.45 -22.36 -1.72
CA ASN A 114 21.07 -21.04 -1.91
C ASN A 114 20.42 -19.91 -1.09
N ILE A 115 19.31 -20.18 -0.38
CA ILE A 115 18.62 -19.16 0.43
C ILE A 115 19.54 -18.52 1.49
N TYR A 116 20.54 -19.27 1.96
CA TYR A 116 21.51 -18.77 2.92
C TYR A 116 22.53 -17.80 2.31
N ASP A 117 22.80 -17.90 1.02
CA ASP A 117 23.67 -16.96 0.29
C ASP A 117 23.00 -15.59 0.19
N TYR A 118 21.66 -15.58 0.04
CA TYR A 118 20.85 -14.36 0.02
C TYR A 118 20.42 -13.87 1.42
N ARG A 119 20.84 -14.53 2.50
CA ARG A 119 20.35 -14.24 3.87
C ARG A 119 20.41 -12.76 4.22
N GLN A 120 21.56 -12.11 3.98
CA GLN A 120 21.73 -10.70 4.33
C GLN A 120 20.77 -9.79 3.55
N LYS A 121 20.53 -10.09 2.27
CA LYS A 121 19.60 -9.36 1.41
C LYS A 121 18.17 -9.53 1.89
N LEU A 122 17.74 -10.77 2.12
CA LEU A 122 16.41 -11.09 2.63
C LEU A 122 16.17 -10.50 4.04
N GLN A 123 17.17 -10.51 4.91
CA GLN A 123 17.10 -9.85 6.21
C GLN A 123 16.97 -8.33 6.08
N ASN A 124 17.60 -7.72 5.07
CA ASN A 124 17.42 -6.30 4.80
C ASN A 124 16.02 -5.99 4.27
N TRP A 125 15.40 -6.90 3.52
CA TRP A 125 14.00 -6.78 3.15
C TRP A 125 13.10 -6.88 4.38
N ALA A 126 13.39 -7.77 5.33
CA ALA A 126 12.58 -7.92 6.55
C ALA A 126 12.67 -6.72 7.51
N LYS A 127 13.69 -5.87 7.40
CA LYS A 127 13.76 -4.59 8.14
C LYS A 127 12.73 -3.57 7.62
N ILE A 128 12.15 -3.83 6.46
CA ILE A 128 11.06 -3.08 5.88
C ILE A 128 9.78 -3.63 6.52
N ASN A 129 9.13 -2.81 7.33
CA ASN A 129 8.33 -3.26 8.48
C ASN A 129 7.17 -4.27 8.24
N HIS A 130 6.77 -4.67 7.03
CA HIS A 130 5.77 -5.74 6.82
C HIS A 130 5.93 -6.44 5.47
N ILE A 131 6.39 -7.70 5.42
CA ILE A 131 6.24 -8.56 4.22
C ILE A 131 4.89 -9.29 4.33
N LEU A 132 4.02 -9.14 3.33
CA LEU A 132 2.80 -9.94 3.18
C LEU A 132 3.04 -10.92 2.03
N LEU A 133 3.15 -12.22 2.36
CA LEU A 133 3.20 -13.33 1.41
C LEU A 133 1.82 -13.66 0.87
#